data_AF-A0AAU9LMY6-F1
#
_entry.id   AF-A0AAU9LMY6-F1
#
_cell.length_a   1.000
_cell.length_b   1.000
_cell.length_c   1.000
_cell.angle_alpha   90.00
_cell.angle_beta   90.00
_cell.angle_gamma   90.00
#
_symmetry.space_group_name_H-M   'P 1'
#
loop_
_entity.id
_entity.type
_entity.pdbx_description
1 polymer ?
#
loop_
_entity_poly.entity_id
_entity_poly.type
_entity_poly.pdbx_seq_one_letter_code
_entity_poly.pdbx_strand_id
1 'polypeptide(L)'
;MTAQAANEHSNKNWRAKSMNNINIENMPTLDLSLRLRGGGKVHGSLARAGKVKGQTPKVPKQEDSKKSLTGRAKKRWQYNRRFVNVVAGMGGKKLGPNSNAVKQ
;
A
#
# COMPACT_ATOMS: atom_id res chain seq x y z
N MET A 1 -9.22 -29.91 -52.62
CA MET A 1 -8.99 -28.86 -51.61
C MET A 1 -9.66 -29.35 -50.33
N THR A 2 -9.01 -30.20 -49.54
CA THR A 2 -8.05 -29.92 -48.44
C THR A 2 -8.70 -29.44 -47.14
N ALA A 3 -8.25 -30.06 -46.04
CA ALA A 3 -8.50 -29.81 -44.60
C ALA A 3 -9.87 -30.30 -44.09
N GLN A 4 -10.01 -31.25 -43.14
CA GLN A 4 -9.21 -31.68 -41.97
C GLN A 4 -9.09 -30.61 -40.87
N ALA A 5 -9.91 -30.75 -39.82
CA ALA A 5 -9.71 -30.28 -38.44
C ALA A 5 -10.75 -31.01 -37.58
N ALA A 6 -10.43 -32.09 -36.87
CA ALA A 6 -9.66 -32.18 -35.61
C ALA A 6 -10.41 -31.65 -34.37
N ASN A 7 -10.25 -32.44 -33.31
CA ASN A 7 -10.47 -32.21 -31.87
C ASN A 7 -11.85 -32.49 -31.28
N GLU A 8 -12.11 -33.64 -30.66
CA GLU A 8 -11.41 -34.42 -29.60
C GLU A 8 -11.99 -34.20 -28.20
N HIS A 9 -12.32 -35.34 -27.60
CA HIS A 9 -12.16 -35.68 -26.18
C HIS A 9 -12.85 -34.80 -25.12
N SER A 10 -13.84 -35.39 -24.45
CA SER A 10 -13.54 -36.31 -23.35
C SER A 10 -14.82 -36.65 -22.58
N ASN A 11 -15.19 -37.92 -22.69
CA ASN A 11 -16.27 -38.54 -21.93
C ASN A 11 -15.82 -38.65 -20.45
N LYS A 12 -16.47 -37.90 -19.57
CA LYS A 12 -16.12 -37.80 -18.15
C LYS A 12 -16.53 -39.08 -17.42
N ASN A 13 -15.62 -40.04 -17.29
CA ASN A 13 -15.85 -41.24 -16.48
C ASN A 13 -15.32 -41.05 -15.04
N TRP A 14 -16.20 -40.65 -14.13
CA TRP A 14 -15.95 -40.49 -12.69
C TRP A 14 -16.01 -41.81 -11.93
N ARG A 15 -15.37 -42.87 -12.44
CA ARG A 15 -15.35 -44.17 -11.76
C ARG A 15 -14.10 -44.31 -10.90
N ALA A 16 -14.35 -44.17 -9.60
CA ALA A 16 -13.58 -44.64 -8.47
C ALA A 16 -12.46 -45.62 -8.83
N LYS A 17 -11.21 -45.22 -8.57
CA LYS A 17 -10.09 -46.16 -8.48
C LYS A 17 -9.79 -46.41 -7.01
N SER A 18 -10.18 -47.61 -6.60
CA SER A 18 -9.95 -48.26 -5.31
C SER A 18 -8.53 -48.03 -4.76
N MET A 19 -8.41 -47.96 -3.43
CA MET A 19 -7.16 -47.80 -2.67
C MET A 19 -6.27 -49.06 -2.68
N ASN A 20 -6.06 -49.67 -3.83
CA ASN A 20 -5.16 -50.80 -3.95
C ASN A 20 -4.14 -50.46 -5.02
N ASN A 21 -2.94 -50.08 -4.58
CA ASN A 21 -1.64 -50.41 -5.17
C ASN A 21 -0.57 -49.58 -4.45
N ILE A 22 -0.31 -49.92 -3.19
CA ILE A 22 0.95 -49.56 -2.55
C ILE A 22 1.92 -50.68 -2.92
N ASN A 23 2.61 -50.53 -4.07
CA ASN A 23 3.80 -51.33 -4.34
C ASN A 23 4.92 -50.77 -3.45
N ILE A 24 5.15 -51.44 -2.32
CA ILE A 24 6.33 -51.18 -1.49
C ILE A 24 7.51 -51.84 -2.20
N GLU A 25 8.12 -51.12 -3.13
CA GLU A 25 9.46 -51.44 -3.60
C GLU A 25 10.47 -50.81 -2.64
N ASN A 26 11.49 -51.60 -2.31
CA ASN A 26 12.46 -51.33 -1.26
C ASN A 26 13.44 -50.21 -1.68
N MET A 27 12.96 -48.97 -1.71
CA MET A 27 13.75 -47.77 -1.99
C MET A 27 13.80 -46.88 -0.75
N PRO A 28 14.97 -46.33 -0.37
CA PRO A 28 15.15 -45.54 0.86
C PRO A 28 14.51 -44.15 0.79
N THR A 29 13.67 -43.85 -0.20
CA THR A 29 13.13 -42.51 -0.44
C THR A 29 11.62 -42.58 -0.64
N LEU A 30 10.89 -42.07 0.35
CA LEU A 30 9.46 -41.85 0.31
C LEU A 30 9.19 -40.47 -0.31
N ASP A 31 8.52 -40.41 -1.46
CA ASP A 31 8.03 -39.15 -2.02
C ASP A 31 6.62 -38.86 -1.47
N LEU A 32 6.50 -37.83 -0.63
CA LEU A 32 5.21 -37.38 -0.08
C LEU A 32 4.81 -36.05 -0.73
N SER A 33 3.90 -36.10 -1.70
CA SER A 33 3.29 -34.91 -2.29
C SER A 33 2.20 -34.34 -1.37
N LEU A 34 2.59 -33.64 -0.29
CA LEU A 34 1.65 -33.01 0.64
C LEU A 34 1.14 -31.68 0.08
N ARG A 35 -0.18 -31.55 -0.05
CA ARG A 35 -0.86 -30.31 -0.50
C ARG A 35 -0.80 -29.26 0.62
N LEU A 36 -0.11 -28.14 0.36
CA LEU A 36 0.04 -27.04 1.33
C LEU A 36 -1.33 -26.42 1.68
N ARG A 37 -1.87 -26.76 2.87
CA ARG A 37 -3.08 -26.15 3.43
C ARG A 37 -2.71 -24.83 4.10
N GLY A 38 -2.41 -23.79 3.33
CA GLY A 38 -1.92 -22.55 3.93
C GLY A 38 -1.75 -21.31 3.04
N GLY A 39 -2.49 -21.20 1.95
CA GLY A 39 -2.50 -19.97 1.15
C GLY A 39 -3.14 -20.17 -0.21
N GLY A 40 -4.44 -19.89 -0.31
CA GLY A 40 -5.15 -19.92 -1.59
C GLY A 40 -4.67 -18.86 -2.57
N LYS A 41 -5.18 -18.91 -3.81
CA LYS A 41 -5.01 -17.84 -4.80
C LYS A 41 -5.45 -16.49 -4.19
N VAL A 42 -4.49 -15.59 -3.98
CA VAL A 42 -4.75 -14.23 -3.53
C VAL A 42 -5.28 -13.42 -4.72
N HIS A 43 -6.45 -12.79 -4.56
CA HIS A 43 -7.05 -11.91 -5.57
C HIS A 43 -6.66 -10.46 -5.26
N GLY A 44 -6.19 -9.76 -6.29
CA GLY A 44 -5.56 -8.44 -6.17
C GLY A 44 -4.05 -8.52 -6.42
N SER A 45 -3.59 -7.95 -7.53
CA SER A 45 -2.17 -7.87 -7.86
C SER A 45 -1.48 -6.79 -7.04
N LEU A 46 -0.27 -7.06 -6.53
CA LEU A 46 0.62 -6.05 -5.92
C LEU A 46 1.23 -5.08 -6.94
N ALA A 47 0.90 -5.20 -8.23
CA ALA A 47 1.47 -4.42 -9.33
C ALA A 47 1.36 -2.89 -9.19
N ARG A 48 0.47 -2.40 -8.33
CA ARG A 48 0.25 -0.95 -8.10
C ARG A 48 0.90 -0.43 -6.81
N ALA A 49 1.62 -1.27 -6.07
CA ALA A 49 2.31 -0.85 -4.86
C ALA A 49 3.32 0.27 -5.19
N GLY A 50 3.24 1.39 -4.48
CA GLY A 50 4.17 2.51 -4.66
C GLY A 50 3.99 3.37 -5.93
N LYS A 51 3.00 3.10 -6.80
CA LYS A 51 2.77 3.85 -8.06
C LYS A 51 2.78 5.36 -7.85
N VAL A 52 2.03 5.84 -6.85
CA VAL A 52 1.89 7.29 -6.59
C VAL A 52 3.20 7.89 -6.05
N LYS A 53 3.92 7.17 -5.19
CA LYS A 53 5.19 7.63 -4.59
C LYS A 53 6.29 7.80 -5.64
N GLY A 54 6.31 6.96 -6.67
CA GLY A 54 7.25 7.06 -7.80
C GLY A 54 6.85 8.11 -8.83
N GLN A 55 5.55 8.37 -9.00
CA GLN A 55 5.04 9.38 -9.92
C GLN A 55 5.25 10.81 -9.40
N THR A 56 5.18 11.04 -8.08
CA THR A 56 5.39 12.37 -7.50
C THR A 56 6.86 12.79 -7.58
N PRO A 57 7.19 13.99 -8.09
CA PRO A 57 8.56 14.48 -8.08
C PRO A 57 9.08 14.58 -6.65
N LYS A 58 10.33 14.13 -6.43
CA LYS A 58 10.94 14.18 -5.10
C LYS A 58 11.43 15.59 -4.80
N VAL A 59 10.59 16.39 -4.15
CA VAL A 59 10.97 17.75 -3.72
C VAL A 59 11.95 17.65 -2.53
N PRO A 60 13.17 18.23 -2.62
CA PRO A 60 14.07 18.32 -1.49
C PRO A 60 13.47 19.24 -0.41
N LYS A 61 13.78 18.96 0.85
CA LYS A 61 13.40 19.88 1.92
C LYS A 61 14.22 21.16 1.75
N GLN A 62 13.55 22.31 1.78
CA GLN A 62 14.26 23.58 1.90
C GLN A 62 15.00 23.59 3.24
N GLU A 63 16.25 24.06 3.22
CA GLU A 63 16.99 24.27 4.44
C GLU A 63 16.38 25.47 5.17
N ASP A 64 15.72 25.20 6.30
CA ASP A 64 15.29 26.25 7.20
C ASP A 64 16.55 26.92 7.76
N SER A 65 16.78 28.17 7.38
CA SER A 65 17.96 28.96 7.80
C SER A 65 18.04 29.15 9.33
N LYS A 66 16.95 28.91 10.06
CA LYS A 66 16.89 29.03 11.51
C LYS A 66 16.23 27.81 12.15
N LYS A 67 16.94 27.23 13.13
CA LYS A 67 16.38 26.18 14.00
C LYS A 67 15.12 26.69 14.69
N SER A 68 14.05 25.89 14.62
CA SER A 68 12.80 26.21 15.30
C SER A 68 13.01 26.34 16.83
N LEU A 69 12.41 27.37 17.43
CA LEU A 69 12.45 27.56 18.88
C LEU A 69 11.77 26.37 19.58
N THR A 70 12.36 25.87 20.67
CA THR A 70 11.84 24.75 21.46
C THR A 70 11.52 25.17 22.91
N GLY A 71 10.75 24.33 23.62
CA GLY A 71 10.48 24.48 25.06
C GLY A 71 9.84 25.80 25.46
N ARG A 72 10.38 26.42 26.52
CA ARG A 72 9.87 27.67 27.11
C ARG A 72 9.93 28.84 26.13
N ALA A 73 10.97 28.91 25.30
CA ALA A 73 11.10 29.96 24.29
C ALA A 73 9.98 29.87 23.26
N LYS A 74 9.63 28.66 22.80
CA LYS A 74 8.50 28.43 21.87
C LYS A 74 7.17 28.87 22.49
N LYS A 75 6.93 28.52 23.77
CA LYS A 75 5.70 28.91 24.47
C LYS A 75 5.56 30.44 24.58
N ARG A 76 6.63 31.15 24.93
CA ARG A 76 6.64 32.63 24.96
C ARG A 76 6.36 33.22 23.57
N TRP A 77 7.02 32.69 22.53
CA TRP A 77 6.80 33.16 21.15
C TRP A 77 5.38 32.92 20.65
N GLN A 78 4.75 31.80 21.03
CA GLN A 78 3.34 31.52 20.72
C GLN A 78 2.38 32.43 21.48
N TYR A 79 2.62 32.69 22.76
CA TYR A 79 1.81 33.62 23.56
C TYR A 79 1.82 35.02 22.97
N ASN A 80 3.00 35.55 22.68
CA ASN A 80 3.14 36.87 22.07
C ASN A 80 2.41 36.94 20.73
N ARG A 81 2.54 35.93 19.86
CA ARG A 81 1.82 35.91 18.56
C ARG A 81 0.31 35.77 18.70
N ARG A 82 -0.20 35.10 19.74
CA ARG A 82 -1.65 34.82 19.88
C ARG A 82 -2.41 35.90 20.64
N PHE A 83 -1.77 36.57 21.59
CA PHE A 83 -2.47 37.42 22.55
C PHE A 83 -1.93 38.84 22.60
N VAL A 84 -0.62 39.03 22.53
CA VAL A 84 -0.01 40.38 22.66
C VAL A 84 0.02 41.10 21.32
N ASN A 85 0.44 40.41 20.26
CA ASN A 85 0.64 41.00 18.93
C ASN A 85 -0.61 40.89 18.04
N VAL A 86 -1.72 40.32 18.54
CA VAL A 86 -2.99 40.26 17.79
C VAL A 86 -3.83 41.46 18.16
N VAL A 87 -3.56 42.61 17.53
CA VAL A 87 -4.54 43.70 17.47
C VAL A 87 -5.42 43.41 16.27
N ALA A 88 -6.60 42.83 16.51
CA ALA A 88 -7.66 42.91 15.52
C ALA A 88 -8.07 44.39 15.49
N GLY A 89 -7.60 45.14 14.48
CA GLY A 89 -8.05 46.51 14.27
C GLY A 89 -9.58 46.56 14.32
N MET A 90 -10.14 47.67 14.81
CA MET A 90 -11.57 47.89 14.91
C MET A 90 -12.23 47.56 13.55
N GLY A 91 -13.03 46.48 13.49
CA GLY A 91 -13.74 46.06 12.28
C GLY A 91 -13.08 44.98 11.40
N GLY A 92 -11.87 44.51 11.72
CA GLY A 92 -11.20 43.44 10.97
C GLY A 92 -11.63 42.02 11.39
N LYS A 93 -12.08 41.18 10.44
CA LYS A 93 -12.34 39.75 10.71
C LYS A 93 -11.02 39.06 11.12
N LYS A 94 -11.03 38.31 12.23
CA LYS A 94 -9.87 37.54 12.69
C LYS A 94 -9.51 36.48 11.65
N LEU A 95 -8.43 36.69 10.89
CA LEU A 95 -7.91 35.70 9.97
C LEU A 95 -7.22 34.56 10.73
N GLY A 96 -7.38 33.33 10.23
CA GLY A 96 -6.73 32.15 10.79
C GLY A 96 -5.20 32.18 10.60
N PRO A 97 -4.44 31.46 11.43
CA PRO A 97 -2.98 31.46 11.43
C PRO A 97 -2.33 30.93 10.14
N ASN A 98 -3.08 30.20 9.30
CA ASN A 98 -2.65 29.68 8.00
C ASN A 98 -3.63 30.10 6.90
N SER A 99 -4.06 31.37 6.93
CA SER A 99 -4.89 31.94 5.88
C SER A 99 -4.01 32.43 4.74
N ASN A 100 -4.18 31.84 3.55
CA ASN A 100 -3.52 32.28 2.31
C ASN A 100 -4.35 33.34 1.55
N ALA A 101 -5.32 33.98 2.23
CA ALA A 101 -6.08 35.06 1.63
C ALA A 101 -5.12 36.22 1.27
N VAL A 102 -5.29 36.77 0.07
CA VAL A 102 -4.56 37.98 -0.36
C VAL A 102 -4.88 39.09 0.64
N LYS A 103 -3.87 39.56 1.36
CA LYS A 103 -3.99 40.80 2.14
C LYS A 103 -4.06 41.93 1.11
N GLN A 104 -5.25 42.50 0.92
CA GLN A 104 -5.41 43.74 0.17
C GLN A 104 -4.80 44.91 0.92
#